data_AF-A0A523RCR6-F1
#
_entry.id   AF-A0A523RCR6-F1
#
_cell.length_a   1.000
_cell.length_b   1.000
_cell.length_c   1.000
_cell.angle_alpha   90.00
_cell.angle_beta   90.00
_cell.angle_gamma   90.00
#
_symmetry.space_group_name_H-M   'P 1'
#
loop_
_entity.id
_entity.type
_entity.pdbx_description
1 polymer ?
#
loop_
_entity_poly.entity_id
_entity_poly.type
_entity_poly.pdbx_seq_one_letter_code
_entity_poly.pdbx_strand_id
1 'polypeptide(L)'
;MKTFQVSEETDQKETFRLVCERRTWFDCRSQVILSFRLKPNEGYEIQSFRDDFDNDNKVENLDRVVIKDGRVSLSTWRETLETKTKSDFDQGDYLDLFYDQNSGGVKIRNPKIAILHIYPGGHNKALLRQIINQYAPNPEIFEVVPVTIGNFNRARLDGGQALNLDQFDLLYFGIADVYGSNPPHWINDLSAAGESLVRQFHHRGKGIISTHDTLGAGSPCWLKHNHFNNLSDITGITTDTSLGHWRGFREVMLNPNLSVAHPMLTYPYQIPNNFSVLSTHRLYQKVIAGDIFAYSASSQSQSDLYWQSFKNSTFFSYGNLEEMPLEWEGKALINVLYNTYQGGIYTSEVFDLKSEKKGVTTSFDIDLPPLTEGELEIRFGNTLIPDSNWTDWAKVDSGGHYSKKGRFVQYHAKLKSFNLAQSPLLKEIKITTDSLYHSEGTITSIMIRPGKISKWLSFDVGYNLNGGEIRFDLLNGETDEVIIADLRKGQDLSGIDPHLPLKLQARFSSGDSLKTPWLESWQVFYGE
;
A
#
# COMPACT_ATOMS: atom_id res chain seq x y z
N MET A 1 -22.45 6.57 -30.30
CA MET A 1 -23.23 6.58 -31.56
C MET A 1 -24.56 5.86 -31.36
N LYS A 2 -25.64 6.63 -31.20
CA LYS A 2 -27.02 6.27 -31.54
C LYS A 2 -27.67 7.57 -31.99
N THR A 3 -28.12 7.62 -33.23
CA THR A 3 -28.67 8.81 -33.89
C THR A 3 -30.18 8.82 -33.69
N PHE A 4 -30.74 9.93 -33.20
CA PHE A 4 -32.16 10.24 -33.36
C PHE A 4 -32.27 11.38 -34.37
N GLN A 5 -33.16 11.19 -35.36
CA GLN A 5 -33.52 12.20 -36.35
C GLN A 5 -34.76 12.90 -35.81
N VAL A 6 -34.69 14.22 -35.58
CA VAL A 6 -35.86 15.08 -35.40
C VAL A 6 -35.71 16.22 -36.40
N SER A 7 -36.68 16.32 -37.29
CA SER A 7 -36.82 17.35 -38.31
C SER A 7 -37.16 18.71 -37.71
N GLU A 8 -36.80 19.76 -38.44
CA GLU A 8 -36.89 21.18 -38.09
C GLU A 8 -38.29 21.68 -37.71
N GLU A 9 -38.26 22.79 -36.97
CA GLU A 9 -39.33 23.75 -36.60
C GLU A 9 -40.26 23.39 -35.43
N THR A 10 -39.90 23.87 -34.23
CA THR A 10 -40.62 24.97 -33.56
C THR A 10 -39.83 25.48 -32.35
N ASP A 11 -39.84 26.80 -32.20
CA ASP A 11 -39.19 27.57 -31.13
C ASP A 11 -39.88 27.31 -29.78
N GLN A 12 -39.60 26.16 -29.14
CA GLN A 12 -40.12 25.84 -27.82
C GLN A 12 -39.11 26.20 -26.71
N LYS A 13 -39.44 27.22 -25.92
CA LYS A 13 -38.86 27.43 -24.59
C LYS A 13 -39.26 26.26 -23.69
N GLU A 14 -38.36 25.33 -23.44
CA GLU A 14 -38.53 24.38 -22.35
C GLU A 14 -38.14 25.04 -21.03
N THR A 15 -39.10 25.14 -20.10
CA THR A 15 -38.86 25.68 -18.75
C THR A 15 -38.78 24.51 -17.79
N PHE A 16 -37.58 24.22 -17.29
CA PHE A 16 -37.38 23.21 -16.25
C PHE A 16 -37.41 23.90 -14.88
N ARG A 17 -38.24 23.40 -13.96
CA ARG A 17 -38.29 23.88 -12.57
C ARG A 17 -37.48 22.93 -11.70
N LEU A 18 -36.31 23.38 -11.24
CA LEU A 18 -35.51 22.68 -10.24
C LEU A 18 -35.73 23.36 -8.89
N VAL A 19 -36.31 22.62 -7.94
CA VAL A 19 -36.40 23.03 -6.53
C VAL A 19 -35.23 22.37 -5.82
N CYS A 20 -34.29 23.17 -5.33
CA CYS A 20 -33.15 22.67 -4.57
C CYS A 20 -33.24 23.26 -3.16
N GLU A 21 -33.56 22.42 -2.17
CA GLU A 21 -33.49 22.79 -0.76
C GLU A 21 -32.13 22.38 -0.20
N ARG A 22 -31.33 23.36 0.24
CA ARG A 22 -30.14 23.12 1.05
C ARG A 22 -30.40 23.61 2.47
N ARG A 23 -30.22 22.73 3.46
CA ARG A 23 -30.26 23.05 4.90
C ARG A 23 -28.87 23.48 5.37
N THR A 24 -28.75 24.68 5.95
CA THR A 24 -28.32 24.90 7.34
C THR A 24 -28.53 26.37 7.76
N TRP A 25 -29.23 26.55 8.89
CA TRP A 25 -29.25 27.68 9.84
C TRP A 25 -29.29 29.11 9.29
N PHE A 26 -30.43 29.49 8.70
CA PHE A 26 -31.29 30.66 9.01
C PHE A 26 -32.38 30.67 7.91
N ASP A 27 -33.63 30.91 8.29
CA ASP A 27 -34.80 30.78 7.42
C ASP A 27 -34.84 31.94 6.39
N CYS A 28 -34.71 31.62 5.10
CA CYS A 28 -35.15 32.44 3.97
C CYS A 28 -35.51 31.52 2.79
N ARG A 29 -36.77 31.58 2.35
CA ARG A 29 -37.27 30.87 1.16
C ARG A 29 -36.79 31.59 -0.10
N SER A 30 -35.99 30.92 -0.95
CA SER A 30 -35.63 31.46 -2.27
C SER A 30 -35.78 30.42 -3.37
N GLN A 31 -36.40 30.84 -4.47
CA GLN A 31 -36.54 30.05 -5.71
C GLN A 31 -35.52 30.54 -6.73
N VAL A 32 -34.70 29.65 -7.27
CA VAL A 32 -33.86 29.94 -8.43
C VAL A 32 -34.60 29.47 -9.69
N ILE A 33 -34.91 30.40 -10.59
CA ILE A 33 -35.47 30.07 -11.91
C ILE A 33 -34.34 30.21 -12.94
N LEU A 34 -33.89 29.08 -13.48
CA LEU A 34 -32.94 29.05 -14.60
C LEU A 34 -33.71 28.89 -15.91
N SER A 35 -33.44 29.78 -16.87
CA SER A 35 -33.97 29.66 -18.23
C SER A 35 -32.82 29.33 -19.18
N PHE A 36 -32.96 28.21 -19.89
CA PHE A 36 -32.00 27.78 -20.90
C PHE A 36 -32.57 28.05 -22.29
N ARG A 37 -31.70 28.43 -23.23
CA ARG A 37 -32.00 28.34 -24.67
C ARG A 37 -31.05 27.32 -25.27
N LEU A 38 -31.61 26.36 -25.99
CA LEU A 38 -30.83 25.43 -26.79
C LEU A 38 -30.25 26.20 -27.98
N LYS A 39 -28.91 26.25 -28.10
CA LYS A 39 -28.25 26.76 -29.30
C LYS A 39 -27.83 25.58 -30.18
N PRO A 40 -28.23 25.54 -31.45
CA PRO A 40 -27.76 24.50 -32.37
C PRO A 40 -26.23 24.48 -32.41
N ASN A 41 -25.63 23.31 -32.18
CA ASN A 41 -24.19 23.01 -32.22
C ASN A 41 -23.30 23.59 -31.10
N GLU A 42 -23.84 24.33 -30.13
CA GLU A 42 -23.05 24.90 -29.02
C GLU A 42 -23.49 24.42 -27.62
N GLY A 43 -24.61 23.70 -27.52
CA GLY A 43 -25.18 23.23 -26.25
C GLY A 43 -26.19 24.21 -25.64
N TYR A 44 -26.49 24.05 -24.35
CA TYR A 44 -27.44 24.91 -23.63
C TYR A 44 -26.74 26.19 -23.16
N GLU A 45 -27.29 27.35 -23.53
CA GLU A 45 -26.85 28.65 -23.02
C GLU A 45 -27.83 29.16 -21.95
N ILE A 46 -27.29 29.61 -20.81
CA ILE A 46 -28.07 30.23 -19.74
C ILE A 46 -28.44 31.65 -20.21
N GLN A 47 -29.73 31.91 -20.41
CA GLN A 47 -30.17 33.20 -20.95
C GLN A 47 -30.40 34.28 -19.90
N SER A 48 -30.77 33.90 -18.68
CA SER A 48 -30.99 34.86 -17.61
C SER A 48 -30.82 34.21 -16.25
N PHE A 49 -30.19 34.96 -15.37
CA PHE A 49 -30.08 34.68 -13.95
C PHE A 49 -30.88 35.76 -13.22
N ARG A 50 -31.85 35.36 -12.39
CA ARG A 50 -32.55 36.31 -11.51
C ARG A 50 -32.33 35.85 -10.09
N ASP A 51 -31.40 36.49 -9.42
CA ASP A 51 -31.25 36.43 -7.98
C ASP A 51 -32.20 37.45 -7.35
N ASP A 52 -32.80 37.06 -6.24
CA ASP A 52 -33.47 37.99 -5.34
C ASP A 52 -32.80 37.83 -3.98
N PHE A 53 -31.73 38.59 -3.74
CA PHE A 53 -31.13 38.72 -2.42
C PHE A 53 -30.51 40.11 -2.18
N ASP A 54 -30.90 40.66 -1.04
CA ASP A 54 -30.22 41.75 -0.35
C ASP A 54 -29.13 41.15 0.56
N ASN A 55 -27.89 41.63 0.39
CA ASN A 55 -26.66 41.49 1.20
C ASN A 55 -25.82 40.19 1.24
N ASP A 56 -24.59 40.34 0.72
CA ASP A 56 -23.26 40.04 1.31
C ASP A 56 -22.82 38.61 1.66
N ASN A 57 -23.07 37.61 0.81
CA ASN A 57 -22.26 36.37 0.84
C ASN A 57 -21.90 35.87 -0.57
N LYS A 58 -20.60 35.90 -0.90
CA LYS A 58 -20.04 35.31 -2.12
C LYS A 58 -20.01 33.78 -1.99
N VAL A 59 -20.54 33.06 -2.98
CA VAL A 59 -20.47 31.58 -3.07
C VAL A 59 -19.21 31.16 -3.83
N GLU A 60 -18.42 30.27 -3.25
CA GLU A 60 -17.25 29.60 -3.87
C GLU A 60 -17.55 28.15 -4.31
N ASN A 61 -16.66 27.58 -5.13
CA ASN A 61 -16.89 26.64 -6.23
C ASN A 61 -16.68 25.14 -5.86
N LEU A 62 -17.48 24.53 -4.96
CA LEU A 62 -17.21 23.15 -4.49
C LEU A 62 -18.34 22.11 -4.51
N ASP A 63 -19.42 22.27 -5.29
CA ASP A 63 -20.34 21.16 -5.59
C ASP A 63 -20.67 21.09 -7.08
N ARG A 64 -20.36 19.96 -7.74
CA ARG A 64 -20.64 19.77 -9.18
C ARG A 64 -21.64 18.64 -9.42
N VAL A 65 -22.79 19.01 -9.99
CA VAL A 65 -23.68 18.12 -10.74
C VAL A 65 -22.99 17.81 -12.07
N VAL A 66 -22.75 16.54 -12.39
CA VAL A 66 -22.23 16.13 -13.70
C VAL A 66 -23.38 15.64 -14.57
N ILE A 67 -23.64 16.33 -15.66
CA ILE A 67 -24.55 15.90 -16.73
C ILE A 67 -23.68 15.37 -17.85
N LYS A 68 -23.79 14.08 -18.14
CA LYS A 68 -23.12 13.44 -19.30
C LYS A 68 -24.13 12.56 -20.02
N ASP A 69 -24.19 12.69 -21.35
CA ASP A 69 -25.04 11.88 -22.23
C ASP A 69 -26.54 11.87 -21.87
N GLY A 70 -27.09 13.01 -21.47
CA GLY A 70 -28.53 13.17 -21.23
C GLY A 70 -29.08 12.45 -19.99
N ARG A 71 -28.21 12.04 -19.06
CA ARG A 71 -28.61 11.47 -17.76
C ARG A 71 -28.11 12.34 -16.62
N VAL A 72 -29.00 12.55 -15.64
CA VAL A 72 -28.68 13.08 -14.33
C VAL A 72 -28.57 11.88 -13.39
N SER A 73 -27.41 11.61 -12.82
CA SER A 73 -27.22 10.52 -11.85
C SER A 73 -26.94 11.07 -10.46
N LEU A 74 -27.73 10.62 -9.49
CA LEU A 74 -27.47 10.74 -8.05
C LEU A 74 -27.07 9.37 -7.50
N SER A 75 -26.06 9.34 -6.65
CA SER A 75 -25.31 8.16 -6.22
C SER A 75 -26.07 7.29 -5.21
N THR A 76 -26.59 6.13 -5.63
CA THR A 76 -26.74 4.94 -4.78
C THR A 76 -25.44 4.14 -4.81
N TRP A 77 -24.69 4.07 -3.71
CA TRP A 77 -23.42 3.32 -3.70
C TRP A 77 -23.21 2.55 -2.39
N ARG A 78 -22.86 1.26 -2.52
CA ARG A 78 -21.84 0.65 -1.65
C ARG A 78 -20.68 1.64 -1.63
N GLU A 79 -20.21 2.03 -0.46
CA GLU A 79 -19.01 2.86 -0.34
C GLU A 79 -17.80 2.04 -0.83
N THR A 80 -17.58 2.02 -2.15
CA THR A 80 -16.24 1.88 -2.71
C THR A 80 -15.54 3.16 -2.28
N LEU A 81 -14.99 3.16 -1.08
CA LEU A 81 -14.29 4.31 -0.50
C LEU A 81 -13.17 4.76 -1.41
N GLU A 82 -12.61 3.84 -2.21
CA GLU A 82 -11.59 4.15 -3.18
C GLU A 82 -11.56 3.23 -4.39
N THR A 83 -11.52 3.83 -5.58
CA THR A 83 -11.06 3.20 -6.82
C THR A 83 -9.87 4.02 -7.28
N LYS A 84 -8.69 3.41 -7.37
CA LYS A 84 -7.47 4.16 -7.71
C LYS A 84 -7.50 4.64 -9.15
N THR A 85 -7.25 5.93 -9.34
CA THR A 85 -7.03 6.59 -10.62
C THR A 85 -5.54 6.87 -10.82
N LYS A 86 -5.14 7.26 -12.04
CA LYS A 86 -3.77 7.72 -12.34
C LYS A 86 -3.26 8.77 -11.33
N SER A 87 -4.11 9.70 -10.90
CA SER A 87 -3.75 10.79 -9.98
C SER A 87 -3.37 10.28 -8.58
N ASP A 88 -3.92 9.14 -8.17
CA ASP A 88 -3.67 8.58 -6.84
C ASP A 88 -2.34 7.81 -6.82
N PHE A 89 -1.98 7.20 -7.95
CA PHE A 89 -0.64 6.66 -8.13
C PHE A 89 0.37 7.80 -8.15
N ASP A 90 0.15 8.89 -8.88
CA ASP A 90 1.11 10.00 -9.00
C ASP A 90 1.47 10.67 -7.64
N GLN A 91 0.71 10.43 -6.57
CA GLN A 91 0.92 10.95 -5.21
C GLN A 91 1.62 9.99 -4.23
N GLY A 92 1.82 8.71 -4.60
CA GLY A 92 2.51 7.72 -3.77
C GLY A 92 4.04 7.83 -3.83
N ASP A 93 4.72 7.16 -2.89
CA ASP A 93 6.17 7.02 -2.91
C ASP A 93 6.58 5.76 -3.69
N TYR A 94 7.52 5.95 -4.61
CA TYR A 94 7.94 4.94 -5.58
C TYR A 94 9.39 4.57 -5.38
N LEU A 95 9.63 3.45 -4.72
CA LEU A 95 10.95 2.85 -4.68
C LEU A 95 11.06 1.88 -5.87
N ASP A 96 11.82 2.29 -6.90
CA ASP A 96 12.13 1.52 -8.12
C ASP A 96 10.94 1.16 -9.03
N LEU A 97 9.78 1.78 -8.78
CA LEU A 97 8.58 1.66 -9.58
C LEU A 97 8.26 2.96 -10.33
N PHE A 98 7.34 2.89 -11.30
CA PHE A 98 6.74 4.04 -11.96
C PHE A 98 5.35 3.71 -12.49
N TYR A 99 4.49 4.71 -12.61
CA TYR A 99 3.22 4.56 -13.31
C TYR A 99 3.44 4.60 -14.83
N ASP A 100 3.17 3.49 -15.51
CA ASP A 100 3.22 3.39 -16.97
C ASP A 100 1.87 3.81 -17.56
N GLN A 101 1.85 4.99 -18.18
CA GLN A 101 0.66 5.58 -18.79
C GLN A 101 0.07 4.72 -19.91
N ASN A 102 0.91 3.96 -20.63
CA ASN A 102 0.45 3.15 -21.76
C ASN A 102 -0.28 1.89 -21.30
N SER A 103 0.16 1.30 -20.18
CA SER A 103 -0.51 0.13 -19.60
C SER A 103 -1.55 0.47 -18.53
N GLY A 104 -1.59 1.71 -18.06
CA GLY A 104 -2.56 2.16 -17.05
C GLY A 104 -2.35 1.53 -15.67
N GLY A 105 -1.09 1.43 -15.21
CA GLY A 105 -0.78 0.85 -13.90
C GLY A 105 0.69 1.01 -13.51
N VAL A 106 1.07 0.47 -12.36
CA VAL A 106 2.44 0.58 -11.83
C VAL A 106 3.31 -0.58 -12.31
N LYS A 107 4.50 -0.25 -12.82
CA LYS A 107 5.53 -1.18 -13.28
C LYS A 107 6.87 -0.90 -12.62
N ILE A 108 7.79 -1.86 -12.72
CA ILE A 108 9.19 -1.67 -12.33
C ILE A 108 9.88 -0.75 -13.35
N ARG A 109 10.52 0.32 -12.87
CA ARG A 109 11.25 1.30 -13.69
C ARG A 109 12.46 0.60 -14.28
N ASN A 110 12.47 0.40 -15.60
CA ASN A 110 13.51 -0.27 -16.41
C ASN A 110 14.83 -0.50 -15.62
N PRO A 111 14.97 -1.63 -14.91
CA PRO A 111 15.68 -1.62 -13.63
C PRO A 111 17.12 -2.03 -13.85
N LYS A 112 18.02 -1.06 -13.75
CA LYS A 112 19.36 -1.45 -13.38
C LYS A 112 19.31 -1.88 -11.92
N ILE A 113 19.80 -3.07 -11.61
CA ILE A 113 20.08 -3.51 -10.25
C ILE A 113 21.34 -2.75 -9.81
N ALA A 114 21.15 -1.72 -9.00
CA ALA A 114 22.23 -0.93 -8.47
C ALA A 114 22.85 -1.64 -7.25
N ILE A 115 24.15 -1.91 -7.33
CA ILE A 115 24.90 -2.67 -6.33
C ILE A 115 25.96 -1.78 -5.72
N LEU A 116 25.89 -1.58 -4.41
CA LEU A 116 27.00 -1.04 -3.64
C LEU A 116 27.95 -2.20 -3.28
N HIS A 117 29.06 -2.31 -4.02
CA HIS A 117 30.10 -3.31 -3.78
C HIS A 117 31.05 -2.81 -2.67
N ILE A 118 30.84 -3.29 -1.46
CA ILE A 118 31.61 -2.92 -0.27
C ILE A 118 32.81 -3.85 -0.17
N TYR A 119 34.06 -3.37 -0.24
CA TYR A 119 35.25 -4.24 -0.24
C TYR A 119 36.30 -3.77 0.78
N PRO A 120 37.16 -4.66 1.30
CA PRO A 120 38.31 -4.25 2.11
C PRO A 120 39.31 -3.42 1.30
N GLY A 121 39.99 -2.46 1.94
CA GLY A 121 40.96 -1.60 1.24
C GLY A 121 42.16 -2.39 0.72
N GLY A 122 42.54 -2.21 -0.55
CA GLY A 122 43.65 -2.94 -1.20
C GLY A 122 43.22 -4.17 -2.00
N HIS A 123 41.93 -4.51 -2.00
CA HIS A 123 41.37 -5.69 -2.68
C HIS A 123 40.79 -5.36 -4.05
N ASN A 124 40.46 -6.41 -4.83
CA ASN A 124 40.03 -6.26 -6.22
C ASN A 124 38.59 -5.71 -6.35
N LYS A 125 38.46 -4.38 -6.35
CA LYS A 125 37.18 -3.67 -6.52
C LYS A 125 36.47 -3.91 -7.87
N ALA A 126 37.18 -4.40 -8.88
CA ALA A 126 36.63 -4.60 -10.23
C ALA A 126 36.08 -6.02 -10.44
N LEU A 127 36.42 -6.98 -9.57
CA LEU A 127 36.16 -8.39 -9.80
C LEU A 127 34.67 -8.72 -9.94
N LEU A 128 33.81 -8.15 -9.08
CA LEU A 128 32.35 -8.37 -9.21
C LEU A 128 31.83 -7.94 -10.60
N ARG A 129 32.29 -6.81 -11.11
CA ARG A 129 31.90 -6.32 -12.45
C ARG A 129 32.41 -7.26 -13.54
N GLN A 130 33.61 -7.81 -13.40
CA GLN A 130 34.17 -8.79 -14.34
C GLN A 130 33.34 -10.07 -14.37
N ILE A 131 32.93 -10.57 -13.20
CA ILE A 131 32.05 -11.75 -13.07
C ILE A 131 30.71 -11.50 -13.75
N ILE A 132 30.08 -10.36 -13.45
CA ILE A 132 28.81 -9.98 -14.07
C ILE A 132 28.95 -9.94 -15.60
N ASN A 133 29.99 -9.28 -16.12
CA ASN A 133 30.24 -9.19 -17.55
C ASN A 133 30.47 -10.56 -18.22
N GLN A 134 31.07 -11.51 -17.49
CA GLN A 134 31.37 -12.83 -18.02
C GLN A 134 30.18 -13.80 -17.95
N TYR A 135 29.40 -13.75 -16.87
CA TYR A 135 28.42 -14.79 -16.55
C TYR A 135 26.98 -14.31 -16.52
N ALA A 136 26.67 -13.01 -16.45
CA ALA A 136 25.29 -12.56 -16.51
C ALA A 136 24.77 -12.64 -17.95
N PRO A 137 23.52 -13.10 -18.17
CA PRO A 137 22.95 -13.12 -19.52
C PRO A 137 22.78 -11.70 -20.09
N ASN A 138 22.51 -10.73 -19.22
CA ASN A 138 22.30 -9.31 -19.55
C ASN A 138 23.11 -8.44 -18.56
N PRO A 139 24.44 -8.30 -18.73
CA PRO A 139 25.30 -7.61 -17.75
C PRO A 139 24.98 -6.11 -17.61
N GLU A 140 24.42 -5.48 -18.63
CA GLU A 140 24.07 -4.06 -18.67
C GLU A 140 22.99 -3.64 -17.67
N ILE A 141 22.27 -4.63 -17.12
CA ILE A 141 21.25 -4.41 -16.09
C ILE A 141 21.90 -4.21 -14.72
N PHE A 142 23.18 -4.46 -14.54
CA PHE A 142 23.84 -4.30 -13.25
C PHE A 142 24.66 -3.03 -13.23
N GLU A 143 24.44 -2.20 -12.21
CA GLU A 143 25.26 -1.03 -11.95
C GLU A 143 26.06 -1.21 -10.66
N VAL A 144 27.35 -1.51 -10.80
CA VAL A 144 28.22 -1.75 -9.63
C VAL A 144 28.97 -0.49 -9.24
N VAL A 145 28.75 0.02 -8.03
CA VAL A 145 29.50 1.12 -7.44
C VAL A 145 30.37 0.58 -6.30
N PRO A 146 31.71 0.56 -6.43
CA PRO A 146 32.58 0.08 -5.37
C PRO A 146 32.77 1.12 -4.26
N VAL A 147 32.86 0.67 -3.01
CA VAL A 147 33.23 1.46 -1.84
C VAL A 147 34.06 0.64 -0.88
N THR A 148 35.12 1.22 -0.30
CA THR A 148 35.86 0.54 0.77
C THR A 148 35.01 0.42 2.02
N ILE A 149 35.12 -0.68 2.78
CA ILE A 149 34.38 -0.87 4.02
C ILE A 149 34.66 0.25 5.05
N GLY A 150 35.87 0.79 5.07
CA GLY A 150 36.21 1.95 5.90
C GLY A 150 35.40 3.20 5.55
N ASN A 151 35.15 3.47 4.26
CA ASN A 151 34.29 4.57 3.82
C ASN A 151 32.80 4.27 4.03
N PHE A 152 32.36 3.04 3.78
CA PHE A 152 31.01 2.60 4.09
C PHE A 152 30.67 2.81 5.57
N ASN A 153 31.57 2.40 6.48
CA ASN A 153 31.47 2.62 7.93
C ASN A 153 31.37 4.11 8.34
N ARG A 154 31.73 5.04 7.44
CA ARG A 154 31.62 6.50 7.64
C ARG A 154 30.45 7.11 6.86
N ALA A 155 29.58 6.31 6.25
CA ALA A 155 28.53 6.75 5.33
C ALA A 155 29.08 7.66 4.21
N ARG A 156 30.17 7.21 3.57
CA ARG A 156 30.84 7.90 2.46
C ARG A 156 31.13 6.94 1.31
N LEU A 157 31.12 7.47 0.08
CA LEU A 157 31.71 6.82 -1.09
C LEU A 157 33.24 6.99 -1.09
N ASP A 158 33.95 6.23 -1.93
CA ASP A 158 35.42 6.34 -2.04
C ASP A 158 35.90 7.71 -2.53
N GLY A 159 35.05 8.47 -3.24
CA GLY A 159 35.32 9.85 -3.63
C GLY A 159 35.03 10.89 -2.53
N GLY A 160 34.65 10.45 -1.31
CA GLY A 160 34.34 11.32 -0.18
C GLY A 160 32.94 11.92 -0.18
N GLN A 161 32.11 11.66 -1.20
CA GLN A 161 30.70 12.07 -1.21
C GLN A 161 29.91 11.35 -0.11
N ALA A 162 28.84 11.98 0.39
CA ALA A 162 27.89 11.32 1.27
C ALA A 162 27.28 10.09 0.58
N LEU A 163 27.23 8.97 1.29
CA LEU A 163 26.57 7.77 0.81
C LEU A 163 25.05 7.96 0.94
N ASN A 164 24.36 8.03 -0.21
CA ASN A 164 22.91 7.87 -0.25
C ASN A 164 22.60 6.40 -0.52
N LEU A 165 21.97 5.71 0.43
CA LEU A 165 21.62 4.29 0.28
C LEU A 165 20.41 4.07 -0.62
N ASP A 166 19.56 5.06 -0.83
CA ASP A 166 18.32 4.91 -1.62
C ASP A 166 18.56 4.74 -3.12
N GLN A 167 19.79 4.99 -3.59
CA GLN A 167 20.18 4.76 -4.98
C GLN A 167 20.61 3.30 -5.26
N PHE A 168 20.62 2.43 -4.25
CA PHE A 168 21.10 1.04 -4.37
C PHE A 168 20.00 0.03 -4.03
N ASP A 169 20.07 -1.11 -4.70
CA ASP A 169 19.17 -2.25 -4.50
C ASP A 169 19.81 -3.37 -3.70
N LEU A 170 21.14 -3.50 -3.86
CA LEU A 170 21.93 -4.53 -3.20
C LEU A 170 23.12 -3.91 -2.47
N LEU A 171 23.32 -4.34 -1.22
CA LEU A 171 24.64 -4.30 -0.60
C LEU A 171 25.34 -5.62 -0.90
N TYR A 172 26.48 -5.54 -1.58
CA TYR A 172 27.32 -6.70 -1.84
C TYR A 172 28.62 -6.53 -1.07
N PHE A 173 28.78 -7.26 0.02
CA PHE A 173 30.07 -7.36 0.68
C PHE A 173 30.97 -8.20 -0.22
N GLY A 174 31.95 -7.52 -0.82
CA GLY A 174 32.85 -7.91 -1.88
C GLY A 174 33.63 -9.20 -1.71
N ILE A 175 34.51 -9.46 -2.66
CA ILE A 175 35.26 -10.70 -2.78
C ILE A 175 36.62 -10.48 -2.10
N ALA A 176 36.79 -11.01 -0.89
CA ALA A 176 38.03 -10.87 -0.11
C ALA A 176 38.16 -11.97 0.97
N ASP A 177 39.40 -12.32 1.30
CA ASP A 177 39.78 -13.33 2.32
C ASP A 177 40.09 -12.73 3.71
N VAL A 178 39.64 -11.48 3.96
CA VAL A 178 40.11 -10.69 5.12
C VAL A 178 39.06 -9.73 5.68
N TYR A 179 37.78 -10.09 5.65
CA TYR A 179 36.81 -9.37 6.48
C TYR A 179 37.08 -9.62 7.97
N GLY A 180 36.69 -8.67 8.82
CA GLY A 180 36.88 -8.76 10.27
C GLY A 180 37.93 -7.81 10.83
N SER A 181 38.05 -7.82 12.15
CA SER A 181 38.93 -6.92 12.90
C SER A 181 40.05 -7.69 13.59
N ASN A 182 41.29 -7.38 13.21
CA ASN A 182 42.49 -7.78 13.94
C ASN A 182 43.59 -6.74 13.82
N PRO A 183 43.50 -5.69 14.65
CA PRO A 183 44.53 -4.68 14.72
C PRO A 183 45.89 -5.31 15.08
N PRO A 184 46.99 -4.84 14.48
CA PRO A 184 47.08 -3.71 13.56
C PRO A 184 46.84 -4.07 12.08
N HIS A 185 46.67 -5.35 11.75
CA HIS A 185 46.75 -5.85 10.37
C HIS A 185 45.47 -5.62 9.56
N TRP A 186 44.29 -5.78 10.18
CA TRP A 186 43.01 -5.74 9.48
C TRP A 186 41.97 -4.97 10.28
N ILE A 187 41.31 -4.01 9.63
CA ILE A 187 40.19 -3.23 10.20
C ILE A 187 39.04 -3.26 9.19
N ASN A 188 38.71 -4.47 8.76
CA ASN A 188 37.76 -4.75 7.68
C ASN A 188 36.47 -5.37 8.21
N ASP A 189 36.08 -4.99 9.43
CA ASP A 189 34.76 -5.29 9.99
C ASP A 189 33.84 -4.09 9.80
N LEU A 190 32.53 -4.31 9.98
CA LEU A 190 31.59 -3.22 10.17
C LEU A 190 31.95 -2.46 11.46
N SER A 191 31.71 -1.15 11.47
CA SER A 191 31.60 -0.39 12.72
C SER A 191 30.15 -0.43 13.21
N ALA A 192 29.87 0.08 14.41
CA ALA A 192 28.48 0.28 14.87
C ALA A 192 27.65 1.13 13.88
N ALA A 193 28.28 2.11 13.22
CA ALA A 193 27.64 2.91 12.18
C ALA A 193 27.38 2.08 10.90
N GLY A 194 28.36 1.28 10.46
CA GLY A 194 28.20 0.36 9.35
C GLY A 194 27.08 -0.66 9.58
N GLU A 195 27.05 -1.28 10.75
CA GLU A 195 25.96 -2.18 11.18
C GLU A 195 24.60 -1.48 11.08
N SER A 196 24.50 -0.25 11.58
CA SER A 196 23.28 0.55 11.53
C SER A 196 22.82 0.84 10.09
N LEU A 197 23.77 1.09 9.17
CA LEU A 197 23.46 1.30 7.74
C LEU A 197 22.92 0.02 7.10
N VAL A 198 23.51 -1.13 7.39
CA VAL A 198 23.03 -2.44 6.89
C VAL A 198 21.61 -2.71 7.38
N ARG A 199 21.35 -2.48 8.67
CA ARG A 199 20.01 -2.63 9.26
C ARG A 199 18.99 -1.71 8.58
N GLN A 200 19.32 -0.44 8.39
CA GLN A 200 18.45 0.51 7.69
C GLN A 200 18.15 0.06 6.26
N PHE A 201 19.16 -0.40 5.53
CA PHE A 201 19.01 -0.90 4.16
C PHE A 201 18.08 -2.13 4.11
N HIS A 202 18.30 -3.08 5.00
CA HIS A 202 17.46 -4.28 5.13
C HIS A 202 16.01 -3.94 5.49
N HIS A 203 15.79 -3.00 6.43
CA HIS A 203 14.45 -2.58 6.85
C HIS A 203 13.65 -1.89 5.73
N ARG A 204 14.32 -1.32 4.73
CA ARG A 204 13.69 -0.81 3.50
C ARG A 204 13.35 -1.92 2.49
N GLY A 205 13.59 -3.18 2.84
CA GLY A 205 13.34 -4.33 1.98
C GLY A 205 14.39 -4.53 0.89
N LYS A 206 15.56 -3.90 0.98
CA LYS A 206 16.63 -4.01 -0.03
C LYS A 206 17.56 -5.20 0.25
N GLY A 207 18.21 -5.75 -0.77
CA GLY A 207 18.91 -7.03 -0.67
C GLY A 207 20.33 -6.93 -0.09
N ILE A 208 20.76 -7.94 0.69
CA ILE A 208 22.13 -8.01 1.23
C ILE A 208 22.79 -9.31 0.82
N ILE A 209 24.00 -9.21 0.29
CA ILE A 209 24.82 -10.36 -0.05
C ILE A 209 26.11 -10.30 0.76
N SER A 210 26.28 -11.31 1.61
CA SER A 210 27.46 -11.56 2.43
C SER A 210 28.29 -12.65 1.75
N THR A 211 29.60 -12.47 1.68
CA THR A 211 30.53 -13.38 1.00
C THR A 211 31.51 -14.00 1.98
N HIS A 212 32.56 -14.65 1.45
CA HIS A 212 33.64 -15.22 2.25
C HIS A 212 34.13 -14.26 3.34
N ASP A 213 34.40 -14.82 4.52
CA ASP A 213 34.89 -14.13 5.71
C ASP A 213 34.02 -13.01 6.29
N THR A 214 32.88 -12.65 5.70
CA THR A 214 32.00 -11.62 6.29
C THR A 214 31.37 -12.06 7.61
N LEU A 215 31.11 -13.36 7.77
CA LEU A 215 30.53 -13.97 8.98
C LEU A 215 31.45 -15.11 9.43
N GLY A 216 31.92 -15.05 10.66
CA GLY A 216 32.88 -16.04 11.15
C GLY A 216 33.23 -15.87 12.62
N ALA A 217 33.76 -16.91 13.21
CA ALA A 217 34.31 -16.87 14.57
C ALA A 217 35.62 -17.66 14.66
N GLY A 218 36.13 -17.79 15.87
CA GLY A 218 37.25 -18.67 16.16
C GLY A 218 38.64 -18.07 15.90
N SER A 219 39.63 -18.90 16.21
CA SER A 219 41.06 -18.62 16.11
C SER A 219 41.58 -19.18 14.77
N PRO A 220 42.57 -18.52 14.12
CA PRO A 220 43.46 -17.53 14.72
C PRO A 220 42.82 -16.16 14.83
N CYS A 221 43.35 -15.35 15.75
CA CYS A 221 42.90 -14.05 16.23
C CYS A 221 42.54 -12.98 15.17
N TRP A 222 42.56 -13.31 13.87
CA TRP A 222 42.32 -12.41 12.76
C TRP A 222 40.87 -12.19 12.31
N LEU A 223 39.94 -13.07 12.67
CA LEU A 223 38.52 -13.01 12.23
C LEU A 223 37.56 -12.67 13.38
N LYS A 224 37.86 -11.62 14.14
CA LYS A 224 36.89 -11.10 15.12
C LYS A 224 35.91 -10.18 14.42
N HIS A 225 34.68 -10.65 14.28
CA HIS A 225 33.56 -9.86 13.82
C HIS A 225 32.76 -9.38 15.03
N ASN A 226 32.97 -8.12 15.42
CA ASN A 226 32.20 -7.47 16.47
C ASN A 226 30.82 -7.03 15.97
N HIS A 227 30.69 -6.76 14.67
CA HIS A 227 29.48 -6.16 14.11
C HIS A 227 28.81 -7.00 13.03
N PHE A 228 29.55 -7.66 12.14
CA PHE A 228 28.91 -8.60 11.20
C PHE A 228 28.16 -9.73 11.93
N ASN A 229 28.75 -10.31 12.99
CA ASN A 229 28.11 -11.38 13.76
C ASN A 229 26.85 -10.91 14.54
N ASN A 230 26.65 -9.60 14.72
CA ASN A 230 25.44 -9.07 15.34
C ASN A 230 24.23 -9.11 14.39
N LEU A 231 24.46 -9.30 13.09
CA LEU A 231 23.41 -9.26 12.05
C LEU A 231 22.67 -10.60 11.89
N SER A 232 22.77 -11.53 12.86
CA SER A 232 22.14 -12.85 12.77
C SER A 232 20.61 -12.81 12.58
N ASP A 233 19.94 -11.75 13.01
CA ASP A 233 18.50 -11.50 12.81
C ASP A 233 18.14 -11.12 11.36
N ILE A 234 19.14 -10.67 10.59
CA ILE A 234 19.07 -10.30 9.17
C ILE A 234 19.59 -11.43 8.29
N THR A 235 20.73 -12.04 8.65
CA THR A 235 21.41 -13.05 7.84
C THR A 235 20.89 -14.46 8.09
N GLY A 236 20.27 -14.72 9.25
CA GLY A 236 19.88 -16.07 9.66
C GLY A 236 21.07 -16.96 10.02
N ILE A 237 22.26 -16.38 10.15
CA ILE A 237 23.51 -17.09 10.47
C ILE A 237 24.07 -16.54 11.78
N THR A 238 24.41 -17.45 12.69
CA THR A 238 25.24 -17.19 13.86
C THR A 238 26.57 -17.92 13.73
N THR A 239 27.40 -17.87 14.76
CA THR A 239 28.68 -18.59 14.80
C THR A 239 28.73 -19.55 15.97
N ASP A 240 29.35 -20.71 15.77
CA ASP A 240 29.46 -21.74 16.79
C ASP A 240 30.83 -22.42 16.71
N THR A 241 31.73 -22.04 17.63
CA THR A 241 33.10 -22.55 17.67
C THR A 241 33.18 -24.06 17.93
N SER A 242 32.10 -24.68 18.41
CA SER A 242 32.06 -26.13 18.62
C SER A 242 31.94 -26.94 17.32
N LEU A 243 31.59 -26.30 16.19
CA LEU A 243 31.53 -26.94 14.86
C LEU A 243 32.90 -27.41 14.35
N GLY A 244 33.98 -27.08 15.05
CA GLY A 244 35.34 -27.53 14.79
C GLY A 244 36.11 -26.60 13.85
N HIS A 245 37.37 -26.94 13.59
CA HIS A 245 38.33 -26.04 12.94
C HIS A 245 38.12 -25.86 11.42
N TRP A 246 38.95 -24.97 10.87
CA TRP A 246 39.11 -24.69 9.44
C TRP A 246 39.16 -25.99 8.61
N ARG A 247 38.26 -26.08 7.63
CA ARG A 247 38.22 -27.18 6.66
C ARG A 247 38.00 -26.60 5.28
N GLY A 248 39.02 -26.73 4.44
CA GLY A 248 38.95 -26.31 3.05
C GLY A 248 38.19 -27.31 2.17
N PHE A 249 37.55 -26.81 1.13
CA PHE A 249 36.90 -27.61 0.10
C PHE A 249 36.90 -26.89 -1.26
N ARG A 250 36.71 -27.69 -2.33
CA ARG A 250 36.72 -27.25 -3.74
C ARG A 250 35.51 -27.76 -4.53
N GLU A 251 34.61 -28.45 -3.86
CA GLU A 251 33.39 -29.00 -4.44
C GLU A 251 32.24 -28.82 -3.45
N VAL A 252 31.10 -28.43 -3.99
CA VAL A 252 29.87 -28.23 -3.24
C VAL A 252 28.75 -29.03 -3.86
N MET A 253 27.80 -29.42 -3.01
CA MET A 253 26.59 -30.12 -3.41
C MET A 253 25.36 -29.31 -3.00
N LEU A 254 24.32 -29.35 -3.84
CA LEU A 254 23.04 -28.75 -3.50
C LEU A 254 22.37 -29.53 -2.37
N ASN A 255 21.63 -28.82 -1.52
CA ASN A 255 20.83 -29.46 -0.49
C ASN A 255 19.66 -30.24 -1.11
N PRO A 256 19.60 -31.57 -0.97
CA PRO A 256 18.58 -32.39 -1.63
C PRO A 256 17.17 -32.16 -1.09
N ASN A 257 17.03 -31.49 0.05
CA ASN A 257 15.72 -31.19 0.65
C ASN A 257 15.05 -29.94 0.05
N LEU A 258 15.75 -29.16 -0.78
CA LEU A 258 15.16 -28.00 -1.45
C LEU A 258 14.44 -28.40 -2.73
N SER A 259 13.42 -27.62 -3.07
CA SER A 259 12.76 -27.77 -4.36
C SER A 259 13.75 -27.51 -5.50
N VAL A 260 13.87 -28.47 -6.41
CA VAL A 260 14.69 -28.32 -7.64
C VAL A 260 14.18 -27.21 -8.57
N ALA A 261 12.94 -26.74 -8.34
CA ALA A 261 12.34 -25.62 -9.07
C ALA A 261 12.59 -24.26 -8.40
N HIS A 262 13.28 -24.22 -7.25
CA HIS A 262 13.50 -22.98 -6.51
C HIS A 262 14.25 -21.94 -7.39
N PRO A 263 13.77 -20.70 -7.53
CA PRO A 263 14.37 -19.68 -8.42
C PRO A 263 15.86 -19.45 -8.22
N MET A 264 16.32 -19.45 -6.97
CA MET A 264 17.75 -19.41 -6.59
C MET A 264 18.60 -20.50 -7.28
N LEU A 265 18.02 -21.67 -7.58
CA LEU A 265 18.69 -22.81 -8.22
C LEU A 265 18.41 -22.91 -9.74
N THR A 266 17.43 -22.15 -10.25
CA THR A 266 16.92 -22.32 -11.62
C THR A 266 16.98 -21.07 -12.48
N TYR A 267 17.25 -19.89 -11.90
CA TYR A 267 17.23 -18.63 -12.63
C TYR A 267 18.37 -17.67 -12.25
N PRO A 268 19.07 -17.08 -13.26
CA PRO A 268 18.92 -17.32 -14.70
C PRO A 268 19.50 -18.64 -15.20
N TYR A 269 20.23 -19.36 -14.33
CA TYR A 269 20.85 -20.64 -14.67
C TYR A 269 20.26 -21.79 -13.86
N GLN A 270 20.08 -22.94 -14.51
CA GLN A 270 19.86 -24.21 -13.83
C GLN A 270 21.18 -24.70 -13.22
N ILE A 271 21.31 -24.62 -11.90
CA ILE A 271 22.51 -25.03 -11.19
C ILE A 271 22.56 -26.56 -11.08
N PRO A 272 23.69 -27.21 -11.40
CA PRO A 272 23.83 -28.66 -11.26
C PRO A 272 23.89 -29.07 -9.78
N ASN A 273 23.48 -30.31 -9.49
CA ASN A 273 23.47 -30.86 -8.12
C ASN A 273 24.83 -30.84 -7.42
N ASN A 274 25.93 -30.87 -8.19
CA ASN A 274 27.29 -30.73 -7.68
C ASN A 274 28.07 -29.84 -8.65
N PHE A 275 28.95 -28.98 -8.12
CA PHE A 275 29.87 -28.22 -8.94
C PHE A 275 31.16 -27.89 -8.18
N SER A 276 32.23 -27.68 -8.95
CA SER A 276 33.51 -27.22 -8.42
C SER A 276 33.45 -25.72 -8.11
N VAL A 277 34.15 -25.34 -7.06
CA VAL A 277 34.33 -23.96 -6.60
C VAL A 277 35.83 -23.67 -6.47
N LEU A 278 36.21 -22.40 -6.47
CA LEU A 278 37.55 -22.02 -6.02
C LEU A 278 37.79 -22.52 -4.59
N SER A 279 39.06 -22.68 -4.23
CA SER A 279 39.42 -23.12 -2.87
C SER A 279 38.80 -22.17 -1.86
N THR A 280 37.94 -22.70 -1.00
CA THR A 280 37.27 -21.95 0.07
C THR A 280 37.29 -22.78 1.34
N HIS A 281 36.75 -22.25 2.42
CA HIS A 281 36.71 -22.92 3.71
C HIS A 281 35.53 -22.45 4.57
N ARG A 282 35.18 -23.26 5.57
CA ARG A 282 34.19 -22.89 6.59
C ARG A 282 34.81 -22.04 7.70
N LEU A 283 34.03 -21.12 8.27
CA LEU A 283 34.38 -20.32 9.44
C LEU A 283 33.29 -20.37 10.51
N TYR A 284 33.00 -21.57 11.02
CA TYR A 284 32.11 -21.78 12.16
C TYR A 284 30.68 -21.22 11.97
N GLN A 285 30.24 -20.97 10.73
CA GLN A 285 28.91 -20.47 10.47
C GLN A 285 27.87 -21.54 10.84
N LYS A 286 26.83 -21.11 11.54
CA LYS A 286 25.70 -21.94 11.94
C LYS A 286 24.42 -21.26 11.48
N VAL A 287 23.71 -21.92 10.59
CA VAL A 287 22.40 -21.45 10.12
C VAL A 287 21.38 -21.66 11.24
N ILE A 288 20.74 -20.58 11.66
CA ILE A 288 19.67 -20.56 12.67
C ILE A 288 18.30 -20.24 12.04
N ALA A 289 18.30 -19.70 10.82
CA ALA A 289 17.10 -19.47 10.03
C ALA A 289 17.43 -19.39 8.52
N GLY A 290 16.45 -19.72 7.69
CA GLY A 290 16.56 -19.70 6.23
C GLY A 290 16.96 -21.03 5.61
N ASP A 291 17.12 -21.00 4.29
CA ASP A 291 17.34 -22.17 3.45
C ASP A 291 18.81 -22.33 3.10
N ILE A 292 19.35 -23.52 3.31
CA ILE A 292 20.71 -23.89 2.90
C ILE A 292 20.64 -24.45 1.48
N PHE A 293 21.24 -23.75 0.52
CA PHE A 293 21.26 -24.13 -0.88
C PHE A 293 22.41 -25.06 -1.23
N ALA A 294 23.60 -24.81 -0.69
CA ALA A 294 24.76 -25.64 -0.96
C ALA A 294 25.73 -25.69 0.23
N TYR A 295 26.42 -26.80 0.36
CA TYR A 295 27.47 -27.06 1.36
C TYR A 295 28.54 -27.98 0.77
N SER A 296 29.65 -28.16 1.47
CA SER A 296 30.77 -28.98 0.99
C SER A 296 30.34 -30.39 0.62
N ALA A 297 30.63 -30.81 -0.62
CA ALA A 297 30.39 -32.19 -1.06
C ALA A 297 31.28 -33.20 -0.32
N SER A 298 32.45 -32.76 0.16
CA SER A 298 33.45 -33.63 0.80
C SER A 298 33.06 -34.09 2.21
N SER A 299 32.28 -33.28 2.93
CA SER A 299 31.81 -33.61 4.28
C SER A 299 30.35 -34.00 4.31
N GLN A 300 29.59 -33.57 3.28
CA GLN A 300 28.13 -33.63 3.23
C GLN A 300 27.47 -33.01 4.47
N SER A 301 28.20 -32.16 5.18
CA SER A 301 27.72 -31.51 6.41
C SER A 301 27.26 -30.10 6.08
N GLN A 302 26.04 -29.78 6.48
CA GLN A 302 25.49 -28.43 6.39
C GLN A 302 26.27 -27.40 7.23
N SER A 303 27.12 -27.86 8.18
CA SER A 303 28.07 -27.01 8.89
C SER A 303 29.16 -26.42 7.97
N ASP A 304 29.42 -27.07 6.84
CA ASP A 304 30.42 -26.63 5.87
C ASP A 304 29.70 -25.79 4.80
N LEU A 305 29.07 -24.73 5.31
CA LEU A 305 28.14 -23.87 4.60
C LEU A 305 28.83 -23.21 3.41
N TYR A 306 28.17 -23.25 2.26
CA TYR A 306 28.62 -22.52 1.08
C TYR A 306 27.59 -21.47 0.63
N TRP A 307 26.31 -21.81 0.64
CA TRP A 307 25.25 -20.95 0.15
C TRP A 307 24.00 -21.08 1.02
N GLN A 308 23.52 -19.97 1.56
CA GLN A 308 22.26 -19.88 2.30
C GLN A 308 21.53 -18.58 1.98
N SER A 309 20.21 -18.57 2.11
CA SER A 309 19.40 -17.36 2.05
C SER A 309 18.37 -17.31 3.17
N PHE A 310 18.13 -16.10 3.68
CA PHE A 310 17.12 -15.80 4.67
C PHE A 310 16.55 -14.42 4.42
N LYS A 311 15.23 -14.32 4.23
CA LYS A 311 14.53 -13.08 3.85
C LYS A 311 15.17 -12.50 2.57
N ASN A 312 15.57 -11.23 2.61
CA ASN A 312 16.29 -10.50 1.58
C ASN A 312 17.81 -10.53 1.74
N SER A 313 18.35 -11.48 2.52
CA SER A 313 19.78 -11.65 2.72
C SER A 313 20.26 -13.01 2.20
N THR A 314 21.46 -13.02 1.62
CA THR A 314 22.10 -14.24 1.11
C THR A 314 23.55 -14.29 1.56
N PHE A 315 23.99 -15.45 2.04
CA PHE A 315 25.40 -15.77 2.24
C PHE A 315 25.89 -16.68 1.10
N PHE A 316 27.01 -16.32 0.47
CA PHE A 316 27.63 -17.07 -0.62
C PHE A 316 29.15 -17.08 -0.44
N SER A 317 29.72 -18.19 0.04
CA SER A 317 31.11 -18.34 0.54
C SER A 317 32.18 -18.36 -0.56
N TYR A 318 32.13 -17.34 -1.41
CA TYR A 318 33.05 -17.08 -2.50
C TYR A 318 33.96 -15.89 -2.17
N GLY A 319 35.25 -16.04 -2.49
CA GLY A 319 36.20 -14.92 -2.46
C GLY A 319 37.51 -15.12 -1.72
N ASN A 320 37.77 -16.31 -1.18
CA ASN A 320 39.04 -16.68 -0.56
C ASN A 320 40.27 -16.39 -1.43
N LEU A 321 40.19 -16.56 -2.76
CA LEU A 321 41.34 -16.37 -3.65
C LEU A 321 41.33 -15.05 -4.40
N GLU A 322 40.23 -14.29 -4.37
CA GLU A 322 40.06 -13.05 -5.15
C GLU A 322 40.35 -13.19 -6.65
N GLU A 323 40.11 -14.39 -7.17
CA GLU A 323 40.25 -14.76 -8.59
C GLU A 323 38.87 -14.83 -9.26
N MET A 324 38.81 -14.95 -10.59
CA MET A 324 37.55 -15.24 -11.29
C MET A 324 36.99 -16.60 -10.86
N PRO A 325 35.67 -16.73 -10.62
CA PRO A 325 35.08 -17.97 -10.14
C PRO A 325 35.14 -19.04 -11.23
N LEU A 326 35.00 -20.30 -10.83
CA LEU A 326 34.73 -21.36 -11.80
C LEU A 326 33.36 -21.17 -12.45
N GLU A 327 33.12 -21.78 -13.61
CA GLU A 327 31.93 -21.50 -14.43
C GLU A 327 30.60 -21.60 -13.64
N TRP A 328 30.38 -22.71 -12.95
CA TRP A 328 29.14 -22.95 -12.20
C TRP A 328 29.06 -22.14 -10.91
N GLU A 329 30.20 -21.84 -10.29
CA GLU A 329 30.29 -20.93 -9.14
C GLU A 329 29.91 -19.49 -9.54
N GLY A 330 30.41 -19.01 -10.69
CA GLY A 330 30.06 -17.72 -11.26
C GLY A 330 28.58 -17.64 -11.63
N LYS A 331 28.03 -18.66 -12.29
CA LYS A 331 26.59 -18.75 -12.61
C LYS A 331 25.72 -18.78 -11.34
N ALA A 332 26.12 -19.52 -10.32
CA ALA A 332 25.43 -19.53 -9.02
C ALA A 332 25.45 -18.14 -8.35
N LEU A 333 26.58 -17.42 -8.41
CA LEU A 333 26.66 -16.04 -7.95
C LEU A 333 25.73 -15.11 -8.75
N ILE A 334 25.58 -15.31 -10.07
CA ILE A 334 24.58 -14.57 -10.86
C ILE A 334 23.17 -14.87 -10.35
N ASN A 335 22.80 -16.14 -10.12
CA ASN A 335 21.51 -16.47 -9.50
C ASN A 335 21.33 -15.75 -8.16
N VAL A 336 22.35 -15.69 -7.31
CA VAL A 336 22.31 -14.94 -6.04
C VAL A 336 21.96 -13.47 -6.27
N LEU A 337 22.59 -12.80 -7.23
CA LEU A 337 22.33 -11.39 -7.52
C LEU A 337 20.88 -11.15 -7.95
N TYR A 338 20.35 -11.98 -8.87
CA TYR A 338 18.95 -11.86 -9.33
C TYR A 338 17.93 -12.14 -8.24
N ASN A 339 18.17 -13.16 -7.41
CA ASN A 339 17.17 -13.63 -6.46
C ASN A 339 17.21 -12.88 -5.13
N THR A 340 18.35 -12.31 -4.76
CA THR A 340 18.47 -11.45 -3.57
C THR A 340 17.90 -10.05 -3.80
N TYR A 341 17.89 -9.57 -5.05
CA TYR A 341 17.13 -8.38 -5.43
C TYR A 341 15.66 -8.57 -5.09
N GLN A 342 15.00 -7.57 -4.50
CA GLN A 342 13.63 -7.70 -3.99
C GLN A 342 12.58 -7.02 -4.86
N GLY A 343 12.98 -6.42 -5.99
CA GLY A 343 12.07 -5.61 -6.79
C GLY A 343 11.87 -4.22 -6.20
N GLY A 344 10.78 -3.58 -6.62
CA GLY A 344 10.37 -2.25 -6.14
C GLY A 344 9.21 -2.32 -5.17
N ILE A 345 9.08 -1.29 -4.34
CA ILE A 345 7.98 -1.12 -3.39
C ILE A 345 7.26 0.18 -3.71
N TYR A 346 5.95 0.11 -3.88
CA TYR A 346 5.08 1.27 -3.93
C TYR A 346 4.40 1.41 -2.58
N THR A 347 4.55 2.59 -1.97
CA THR A 347 3.84 2.95 -0.76
C THR A 347 2.77 3.97 -1.10
N SER A 348 1.51 3.63 -0.84
CA SER A 348 0.41 4.55 -1.07
C SER A 348 0.51 5.77 -0.16
N GLU A 349 -0.17 6.86 -0.51
CA GLU A 349 -0.55 7.87 0.49
C GLU A 349 -1.45 7.26 1.58
N VAL A 350 -1.73 8.05 2.62
CA VAL A 350 -2.61 7.63 3.71
C VAL A 350 -4.06 7.99 3.38
N PHE A 351 -4.96 7.00 3.46
CA PHE A 351 -6.39 7.17 3.20
C PHE A 351 -7.18 7.31 4.48
N ASP A 352 -8.07 8.32 4.54
CA ASP A 352 -9.01 8.51 5.65
C ASP A 352 -10.33 7.76 5.38
N LEU A 353 -10.60 6.72 6.15
CA LEU A 353 -11.84 5.94 6.14
C LEU A 353 -13.04 6.69 6.75
N LYS A 354 -12.87 7.98 7.06
CA LYS A 354 -13.84 8.95 7.63
C LYS A 354 -14.30 8.65 9.05
N SER A 355 -14.11 7.42 9.53
CA SER A 355 -14.43 6.93 10.85
C SER A 355 -13.53 5.76 11.20
N GLU A 356 -13.38 5.43 12.49
CA GLU A 356 -12.69 4.20 12.88
C GLU A 356 -13.47 2.99 12.35
N LYS A 357 -12.79 2.14 11.59
CA LYS A 357 -13.34 0.88 11.06
C LYS A 357 -12.76 -0.30 11.84
N LYS A 358 -13.51 -1.40 11.89
CA LYS A 358 -13.08 -2.66 12.55
C LYS A 358 -12.56 -3.72 11.58
N GLY A 359 -12.30 -3.30 10.35
CA GLY A 359 -11.71 -4.12 9.32
C GLY A 359 -12.03 -3.61 7.94
N VAL A 360 -11.32 -4.17 6.97
CA VAL A 360 -11.52 -3.93 5.53
C VAL A 360 -11.41 -5.24 4.78
N THR A 361 -12.03 -5.28 3.61
CA THR A 361 -11.83 -6.32 2.61
C THR A 361 -11.04 -5.73 1.46
N THR A 362 -9.98 -6.42 1.04
CA THR A 362 -9.10 -6.01 -0.05
C THR A 362 -9.43 -6.78 -1.32
N SER A 363 -9.33 -6.15 -2.48
CA SER A 363 -9.36 -6.80 -3.78
C SER A 363 -8.38 -6.08 -4.70
N PHE A 364 -7.62 -6.81 -5.49
CA PHE A 364 -6.66 -6.21 -6.40
C PHE A 364 -6.54 -7.01 -7.69
N ASP A 365 -6.17 -6.29 -8.76
CA ASP A 365 -5.91 -6.82 -10.10
C ASP A 365 -4.43 -6.62 -10.43
N ILE A 366 -3.70 -7.73 -10.49
CA ILE A 366 -2.26 -7.77 -10.75
C ILE A 366 -1.96 -8.79 -11.85
N ASP A 367 -1.33 -8.34 -12.94
CA ASP A 367 -0.77 -9.23 -13.94
C ASP A 367 0.62 -9.68 -13.49
N LEU A 368 0.80 -10.99 -13.36
CA LEU A 368 2.08 -11.62 -13.03
C LEU A 368 2.56 -12.49 -14.19
N PRO A 369 3.28 -11.92 -15.18
CA PRO A 369 3.99 -12.72 -16.18
C PRO A 369 4.93 -13.77 -15.54
N PRO A 370 5.34 -14.81 -16.27
CA PRO A 370 6.32 -15.78 -15.77
C PRO A 370 7.55 -15.09 -15.16
N LEU A 371 8.04 -15.63 -14.04
CA LEU A 371 9.20 -15.06 -13.34
C LEU A 371 8.96 -13.63 -12.83
N THR A 372 7.73 -13.35 -12.39
CA THR A 372 7.39 -12.14 -11.64
C THR A 372 6.62 -12.51 -10.38
N GLU A 373 6.73 -11.66 -9.36
CA GLU A 373 6.04 -11.80 -8.09
C GLU A 373 5.37 -10.47 -7.72
N GLY A 374 4.27 -10.57 -7.00
CA GLY A 374 3.55 -9.43 -6.47
C GLY A 374 2.94 -9.75 -5.12
N GLU A 375 3.13 -8.84 -4.17
CA GLU A 375 2.57 -8.94 -2.82
C GLU A 375 1.94 -7.61 -2.42
N LEU A 376 0.80 -7.68 -1.75
CA LEU A 376 0.14 -6.53 -1.15
C LEU A 376 0.18 -6.66 0.38
N GLU A 377 0.55 -5.57 1.05
CA GLU A 377 0.44 -5.45 2.51
C GLU A 377 -0.40 -4.22 2.85
N ILE A 378 -1.03 -4.25 4.02
CA ILE A 378 -1.83 -3.16 4.55
C ILE A 378 -1.46 -2.88 6.01
N ARG A 379 -1.67 -1.64 6.44
CA ARG A 379 -1.62 -1.25 7.85
C ARG A 379 -2.64 -0.17 8.17
N PHE A 380 -2.94 -0.04 9.46
CA PHE A 380 -3.94 0.89 9.98
C PHE A 380 -3.33 1.84 11.01
N GLY A 381 -3.94 3.02 11.16
CA GLY A 381 -3.59 3.97 12.20
C GLY A 381 -4.76 4.87 12.58
N ASN A 382 -4.56 5.65 13.65
CA ASN A 382 -5.54 6.62 14.16
C ASN A 382 -5.10 8.08 13.94
N THR A 383 -3.98 8.28 13.26
CA THR A 383 -3.39 9.58 12.91
C THR A 383 -3.12 9.64 11.41
N LEU A 384 -3.19 10.83 10.82
CA LEU A 384 -2.97 11.03 9.38
C LEU A 384 -1.52 10.78 8.97
N ILE A 385 -0.57 11.06 9.87
CA ILE A 385 0.86 10.85 9.66
C ILE A 385 1.24 9.56 10.38
N PRO A 386 1.82 8.55 9.69
CA PRO A 386 2.25 7.32 10.33
C PRO A 386 3.17 7.55 11.53
N ASP A 387 2.77 7.01 12.68
CA ASP A 387 3.49 7.08 13.95
C ASP A 387 3.61 5.68 14.59
N SER A 388 4.14 5.60 15.81
CA SER A 388 4.32 4.32 16.51
C SER A 388 3.02 3.62 16.92
N ASN A 389 1.86 4.27 16.80
CA ASN A 389 0.55 3.69 17.09
C ASN A 389 -0.09 3.04 15.86
N TRP A 390 0.53 3.20 14.68
CA TRP A 390 0.13 2.44 13.51
C TRP A 390 0.46 0.96 13.69
N THR A 391 -0.36 0.10 13.10
CA THR A 391 -0.07 -1.34 13.09
C THR A 391 1.16 -1.62 12.24
N ASP A 392 1.82 -2.74 12.51
CA ASP A 392 2.77 -3.32 11.58
C ASP A 392 2.08 -3.64 10.24
N TRP A 393 2.90 -3.68 9.18
CA TRP A 393 2.48 -4.14 7.86
C TRP A 393 2.05 -5.60 7.93
N ALA A 394 0.93 -5.91 7.28
CA ALA A 394 0.42 -7.26 7.20
C ALA A 394 0.04 -7.60 5.77
N LYS A 395 0.49 -8.76 5.29
CA LYS A 395 0.13 -9.30 3.99
C LYS A 395 -1.38 -9.51 3.89
N VAL A 396 -1.95 -9.20 2.72
CA VAL A 396 -3.35 -9.40 2.39
C VAL A 396 -3.51 -10.10 1.05
N ASP A 397 -4.53 -10.95 0.95
CA ASP A 397 -4.91 -11.64 -0.27
C ASP A 397 -6.04 -10.89 -1.00
N SER A 398 -6.18 -11.13 -2.31
CA SER A 398 -7.32 -10.59 -3.06
C SER A 398 -8.61 -11.30 -2.62
N GLY A 399 -9.59 -10.53 -2.17
CA GLY A 399 -10.78 -11.02 -1.47
C GLY A 399 -10.60 -11.24 0.04
N GLY A 400 -9.38 -11.02 0.57
CA GLY A 400 -9.06 -11.21 1.98
C GLY A 400 -9.69 -10.14 2.89
N HIS A 401 -10.04 -10.55 4.12
CA HIS A 401 -10.52 -9.65 5.17
C HIS A 401 -9.43 -9.39 6.20
N TYR A 402 -9.18 -8.12 6.50
CA TYR A 402 -8.21 -7.67 7.49
C TYR A 402 -8.94 -6.98 8.65
N SER A 403 -8.87 -7.55 9.85
CA SER A 403 -9.73 -7.21 10.99
C SER A 403 -9.10 -6.27 12.03
N LYS A 404 -8.02 -5.56 11.68
CA LYS A 404 -7.48 -4.52 12.59
C LYS A 404 -8.33 -3.26 12.54
N LYS A 405 -8.20 -2.46 13.60
CA LYS A 405 -8.95 -1.21 13.76
C LYS A 405 -8.09 -0.01 13.40
N GLY A 406 -8.73 0.98 12.79
CA GLY A 406 -8.15 2.30 12.58
C GLY A 406 -9.05 3.17 11.71
N ARG A 407 -8.80 4.48 11.76
CA ARG A 407 -9.45 5.46 10.86
C ARG A 407 -8.67 5.61 9.56
N PHE A 408 -7.35 5.50 9.62
CA PHE A 408 -6.47 5.68 8.48
C PHE A 408 -5.93 4.34 8.01
N VAL A 409 -5.77 4.20 6.70
CA VAL A 409 -5.23 2.99 6.08
C VAL A 409 -4.18 3.35 5.05
N GLN A 410 -3.17 2.49 4.92
CA GLN A 410 -2.12 2.60 3.91
C GLN A 410 -1.77 1.20 3.40
N TYR A 411 -1.37 1.09 2.14
CA TYR A 411 -0.94 -0.18 1.56
C TYR A 411 0.47 -0.10 0.96
N HIS A 412 1.15 -1.24 0.94
CA HIS A 412 2.37 -1.48 0.18
C HIS A 412 2.07 -2.46 -0.95
N ALA A 413 2.52 -2.15 -2.16
CA ALA A 413 2.63 -3.12 -3.24
C ALA A 413 4.12 -3.42 -3.48
N LYS A 414 4.53 -4.66 -3.23
CA LYS A 414 5.88 -5.14 -3.52
C LYS A 414 5.83 -5.88 -4.85
N LEU A 415 6.57 -5.39 -5.83
CA LEU A 415 6.57 -5.89 -7.19
C LEU A 415 7.97 -6.32 -7.58
N LYS A 416 8.14 -7.58 -7.95
CA LYS A 416 9.44 -8.16 -8.29
C LYS A 416 9.39 -8.83 -9.65
N SER A 417 10.47 -8.66 -10.40
CA SER A 417 10.69 -9.39 -11.65
C SER A 417 12.06 -10.02 -11.61
N PHE A 418 12.12 -11.32 -11.91
CA PHE A 418 13.38 -11.99 -12.16
C PHE A 418 13.76 -11.86 -13.64
N ASN A 419 12.79 -11.67 -14.55
CA ASN A 419 13.03 -11.46 -15.97
C ASN A 419 12.74 -10.02 -16.38
N LEU A 420 13.75 -9.20 -16.61
CA LEU A 420 13.56 -7.78 -16.92
C LEU A 420 12.84 -7.48 -18.24
N ALA A 421 12.68 -8.46 -19.13
CA ALA A 421 11.80 -8.33 -20.30
C ALA A 421 10.30 -8.40 -19.93
N GLN A 422 10.00 -8.74 -18.67
CA GLN A 422 8.67 -8.88 -18.12
C GLN A 422 8.59 -8.07 -16.81
N SER A 423 7.46 -7.42 -16.57
CA SER A 423 7.26 -6.62 -15.37
C SER A 423 5.90 -6.99 -14.81
N PRO A 424 5.79 -7.28 -13.50
CA PRO A 424 4.48 -7.37 -12.87
C PRO A 424 3.77 -6.01 -13.04
N LEU A 425 2.47 -6.05 -13.28
CA LEU A 425 1.65 -4.86 -13.49
C LEU A 425 0.49 -4.88 -12.51
N LEU A 426 0.55 -4.00 -11.51
CA LEU A 426 -0.58 -3.75 -10.63
C LEU A 426 -1.49 -2.70 -11.28
N LYS A 427 -2.71 -3.10 -11.64
CA LYS A 427 -3.70 -2.23 -12.30
C LYS A 427 -4.61 -1.54 -11.31
N GLU A 428 -5.09 -2.28 -10.31
CA GLU A 428 -6.11 -1.80 -9.40
C GLU A 428 -5.95 -2.39 -7.99
N ILE A 429 -6.20 -1.57 -6.97
CA ILE A 429 -6.47 -2.00 -5.60
C ILE A 429 -7.78 -1.36 -5.16
N LYS A 430 -8.63 -2.16 -4.53
CA LYS A 430 -9.89 -1.79 -3.89
C LYS A 430 -9.83 -2.16 -2.43
N ILE A 431 -10.04 -1.18 -1.56
CA ILE A 431 -10.20 -1.38 -0.11
C ILE A 431 -11.66 -1.03 0.21
N THR A 432 -12.41 -2.01 0.69
CA THR A 432 -13.82 -1.86 1.04
C THR A 432 -13.98 -2.00 2.54
N THR A 433 -14.69 -1.08 3.19
CA THR A 433 -15.08 -1.26 4.58
C THR A 433 -16.47 -1.86 4.65
N ASP A 434 -16.76 -2.65 5.66
CA ASP A 434 -18.15 -2.96 5.98
C ASP A 434 -18.88 -1.64 6.23
N SER A 435 -19.86 -1.34 5.38
CA SER A 435 -20.61 -0.10 5.43
C SER A 435 -21.26 0.08 6.80
N LEU A 436 -21.09 1.25 7.40
CA LEU A 436 -21.86 1.70 8.57
C LEU A 436 -23.30 2.03 8.13
N TYR A 437 -24.03 1.09 7.53
CA TYR A 437 -25.47 1.25 7.49
C TYR A 437 -25.96 1.03 8.91
N HIS A 438 -26.35 2.11 9.56
CA HIS A 438 -27.16 2.00 10.75
C HIS A 438 -28.50 1.38 10.31
N SER A 439 -28.84 0.21 10.84
CA SER A 439 -30.13 -0.42 10.61
C SER A 439 -31.29 0.39 11.19
N GLU A 440 -30.98 1.42 12.00
CA GLU A 440 -31.93 2.26 12.72
C GLU A 440 -31.44 3.71 12.82
N GLY A 441 -32.36 4.67 12.85
CA GLY A 441 -32.05 6.09 13.03
C GLY A 441 -33.21 6.86 13.64
N THR A 442 -32.97 8.05 14.19
CA THR A 442 -34.03 8.90 14.73
C THR A 442 -33.77 10.37 14.42
N ILE A 443 -34.79 11.09 13.98
CA ILE A 443 -34.77 12.55 13.84
C ILE A 443 -35.92 13.13 14.66
N THR A 444 -35.66 14.24 15.35
CA THR A 444 -36.69 14.98 16.11
C THR A 444 -36.74 16.41 15.59
N SER A 445 -37.95 16.94 15.39
CA SER A 445 -38.15 18.31 14.94
C SER A 445 -37.71 19.31 16.01
N ILE A 446 -37.54 20.56 15.60
CA ILE A 446 -37.55 21.67 16.55
C ILE A 446 -38.90 21.72 17.28
N MET A 447 -38.92 22.38 18.43
CA MET A 447 -40.15 22.63 19.19
C MET A 447 -41.09 23.54 18.39
N ILE A 448 -42.32 23.09 18.21
CA ILE A 448 -43.42 23.83 17.61
C ILE A 448 -44.18 24.49 18.76
N ARG A 449 -43.99 25.81 18.93
CA ARG A 449 -44.69 26.58 19.95
C ARG A 449 -46.03 27.06 19.40
N PRO A 450 -47.17 26.67 19.99
CA PRO A 450 -48.45 27.19 19.56
C PRO A 450 -48.52 28.69 19.81
N GLY A 451 -48.88 29.45 18.77
CA GLY A 451 -49.28 30.84 18.91
C GLY A 451 -50.69 30.95 19.50
N LYS A 452 -51.45 31.95 19.05
CA LYS A 452 -52.91 31.99 19.31
C LYS A 452 -53.61 31.01 18.37
N ILE A 453 -53.63 29.73 18.74
CA ILE A 453 -54.37 28.68 18.01
C ILE A 453 -55.55 28.21 18.87
N SER A 454 -56.68 27.89 18.24
CA SER A 454 -57.86 27.38 18.93
C SER A 454 -57.82 25.86 19.11
N LYS A 455 -57.15 25.15 18.20
CA LYS A 455 -56.93 23.69 18.26
C LYS A 455 -55.86 23.21 17.28
N TRP A 456 -55.23 22.09 17.60
CA TRP A 456 -54.53 21.27 16.62
C TRP A 456 -55.55 20.55 15.72
N LEU A 457 -55.19 20.29 14.46
CA LEU A 457 -56.08 19.66 13.48
C LEU A 457 -55.59 18.25 13.14
N SER A 458 -54.48 18.14 12.41
CA SER A 458 -54.04 16.84 11.92
C SER A 458 -52.53 16.78 11.67
N PHE A 459 -51.99 15.57 11.66
CA PHE A 459 -50.64 15.28 11.21
C PHE A 459 -50.62 14.95 9.72
N ASP A 460 -49.64 15.47 8.99
CA ASP A 460 -49.40 15.10 7.60
C ASP A 460 -47.91 14.88 7.33
N VAL A 461 -47.63 13.94 6.43
CA VAL A 461 -46.28 13.47 6.17
C VAL A 461 -46.14 12.98 4.74
N GLY A 462 -44.98 13.26 4.15
CA GLY A 462 -44.50 12.71 2.89
C GLY A 462 -43.20 11.94 3.16
N TYR A 463 -43.15 10.68 2.75
CA TYR A 463 -41.97 9.83 2.95
C TYR A 463 -41.94 8.71 1.91
N ASN A 464 -40.76 8.13 1.72
CA ASN A 464 -40.57 6.93 0.94
C ASN A 464 -39.89 5.87 1.82
N LEU A 465 -40.45 4.67 1.83
CA LEU A 465 -39.91 3.60 2.64
C LEU A 465 -38.70 2.94 1.99
N ASN A 466 -38.64 2.86 0.66
CA ASN A 466 -37.57 2.20 -0.10
C ASN A 466 -37.08 0.88 0.56
N GLY A 467 -37.99 0.06 1.09
CA GLY A 467 -37.67 -1.21 1.76
C GLY A 467 -37.34 -1.17 3.25
N GLY A 468 -37.37 0.00 3.89
CA GLY A 468 -37.34 0.18 5.34
C GLY A 468 -38.70 0.55 5.95
N GLU A 469 -38.66 1.06 7.17
CA GLU A 469 -39.81 1.54 7.94
C GLU A 469 -39.53 2.95 8.48
N ILE A 470 -40.55 3.80 8.53
CA ILE A 470 -40.52 5.05 9.30
C ILE A 470 -41.74 5.07 10.21
N ARG A 471 -41.50 5.21 11.51
CA ARG A 471 -42.55 5.45 12.52
C ARG A 471 -42.46 6.88 13.01
N PHE A 472 -43.62 7.48 13.26
CA PHE A 472 -43.70 8.86 13.74
C PHE A 472 -44.26 8.87 15.14
N ASP A 473 -43.71 9.70 16.02
CA ASP A 473 -44.27 9.96 17.34
C ASP A 473 -44.49 11.46 17.50
N LEU A 474 -45.52 11.81 18.25
CA LEU A 474 -45.75 13.17 18.70
C LEU A 474 -45.27 13.29 20.14
N LEU A 475 -44.33 14.20 20.38
CA LEU A 475 -43.74 14.41 21.70
C LEU A 475 -44.21 15.73 22.30
N ASN A 476 -44.22 15.78 23.63
CA ASN A 476 -44.27 17.02 24.38
C ASN A 476 -43.00 17.83 24.07
N GLY A 477 -43.18 19.05 23.58
CA GLY A 477 -42.07 19.89 23.15
C GLY A 477 -41.13 20.29 24.29
N GLU A 478 -41.62 20.31 25.54
CA GLU A 478 -40.85 20.69 26.74
C GLU A 478 -40.19 19.49 27.42
N THR A 479 -40.88 18.35 27.53
CA THR A 479 -40.40 17.18 28.28
C THR A 479 -39.85 16.04 27.42
N ASP A 480 -40.04 16.09 26.09
CA ASP A 480 -39.78 15.00 25.15
C ASP A 480 -40.55 13.69 25.44
N GLU A 481 -41.57 13.73 26.30
CA GLU A 481 -42.45 12.59 26.55
C GLU A 481 -43.36 12.31 25.34
N VAL A 482 -43.54 11.04 25.00
CA VAL A 482 -44.43 10.62 23.90
C VAL A 482 -45.89 10.87 24.30
N ILE A 483 -46.54 11.79 23.57
CA ILE A 483 -47.98 12.06 23.68
C ILE A 483 -48.75 11.04 22.83
N ILE A 484 -48.31 10.81 21.59
CA ILE A 484 -48.89 9.85 20.67
C ILE A 484 -47.77 9.05 20.02
N ALA A 485 -47.79 7.72 20.21
CA ALA A 485 -46.90 6.81 19.51
C ALA A 485 -47.50 6.38 18.15
N ASP A 486 -46.63 6.08 17.19
CA ASP A 486 -46.99 5.54 15.86
C ASP A 486 -48.05 6.37 15.11
N LEU A 487 -47.86 7.69 15.17
CA LEU A 487 -48.65 8.74 14.55
C LEU A 487 -48.81 8.51 13.04
N ARG A 488 -50.05 8.53 12.55
CA ARG A 488 -50.39 8.24 11.14
C ARG A 488 -50.77 9.50 10.36
N LYS A 489 -50.47 9.51 9.05
CA LYS A 489 -50.93 10.57 8.14
C LYS A 489 -52.45 10.76 8.26
N GLY A 490 -52.88 12.00 8.46
CA GLY A 490 -54.27 12.39 8.66
C GLY A 490 -54.81 12.17 10.08
N GLN A 491 -53.99 11.71 11.03
CA GLN A 491 -54.44 11.49 12.41
C GLN A 491 -54.90 12.80 13.05
N ASP A 492 -56.08 12.76 13.67
CA ASP A 492 -56.70 13.88 14.37
C ASP A 492 -55.92 14.22 15.65
N LEU A 493 -55.57 15.48 15.79
CA LEU A 493 -54.81 16.03 16.92
C LEU A 493 -55.66 16.96 17.80
N SER A 494 -56.94 17.14 17.50
CA SER A 494 -57.81 18.13 18.17
C SER A 494 -58.07 17.87 19.65
N GLY A 495 -57.78 16.66 20.14
CA GLY A 495 -57.82 16.31 21.57
C GLY A 495 -56.61 16.78 22.38
N ILE A 496 -55.57 17.31 21.73
CA ILE A 496 -54.36 17.82 22.38
C ILE A 496 -54.59 19.26 22.80
N ASP A 497 -54.14 19.61 24.01
CA ASP A 497 -54.17 20.98 24.52
C ASP A 497 -53.56 21.96 23.49
N PRO A 498 -54.31 22.95 22.99
CA PRO A 498 -53.83 23.92 22.01
C PRO A 498 -52.65 24.77 22.54
N HIS A 499 -52.43 24.81 23.85
CA HIS A 499 -51.31 25.55 24.45
C HIS A 499 -50.05 24.70 24.67
N LEU A 500 -50.13 23.38 24.45
CA LEU A 500 -48.99 22.47 24.63
C LEU A 500 -47.99 22.59 23.45
N PRO A 501 -46.71 22.93 23.70
CA PRO A 501 -45.68 22.84 22.68
C PRO A 501 -45.48 21.40 22.20
N LEU A 502 -45.27 21.20 20.90
CA LEU A 502 -45.13 19.86 20.30
C LEU A 502 -43.78 19.68 19.62
N LYS A 503 -43.31 18.43 19.52
CA LYS A 503 -42.25 18.01 18.59
C LYS A 503 -42.71 16.77 17.82
N LEU A 504 -42.19 16.60 16.63
CA LEU A 504 -42.35 15.39 15.83
C LEU A 504 -41.06 14.58 15.90
N GLN A 505 -41.16 13.28 16.13
CA GLN A 505 -40.03 12.37 16.05
C GLN A 505 -40.30 11.34 14.95
N ALA A 506 -39.30 11.03 14.13
CA ALA A 506 -39.35 9.96 13.15
C ALA A 506 -38.24 8.96 13.45
N ARG A 507 -38.62 7.70 13.60
CA ARG A 507 -37.76 6.55 13.82
C ARG A 507 -37.67 5.74 12.53
N PHE A 508 -36.47 5.63 11.99
CA PHE A 508 -36.18 4.89 10.77
C PHE A 508 -35.68 3.50 11.13
N SER A 509 -36.06 2.48 10.37
CA SER A 509 -35.41 1.18 10.40
C SER A 509 -35.28 0.59 9.00
N SER A 510 -34.30 -0.28 8.76
CA SER A 510 -34.20 -1.05 7.53
C SER A 510 -33.61 -2.44 7.79
N GLY A 511 -34.26 -3.46 7.24
CA GLY A 511 -33.76 -4.84 7.25
C GLY A 511 -32.78 -5.14 6.10
N ASP A 512 -32.63 -4.21 5.15
CA ASP A 512 -31.75 -4.34 4.00
C ASP A 512 -30.85 -3.11 3.94
N SER A 513 -29.56 -3.32 4.15
CA SER A 513 -28.58 -2.24 4.26
C SER A 513 -28.43 -1.43 2.95
N LEU A 514 -28.93 -1.93 1.82
CA LEU A 514 -28.91 -1.23 0.53
C LEU A 514 -30.18 -0.40 0.28
N LYS A 515 -31.10 -0.40 1.24
CA LYS A 515 -32.45 0.16 1.13
C LYS A 515 -32.66 1.14 2.27
N THR A 516 -32.80 2.42 1.94
CA THR A 516 -32.84 3.50 2.93
C THR A 516 -34.17 4.24 2.83
N PRO A 517 -35.02 4.21 3.87
CA PRO A 517 -36.20 5.05 3.92
C PRO A 517 -35.80 6.53 4.05
N TRP A 518 -36.58 7.44 3.47
CA TRP A 518 -36.36 8.89 3.61
C TRP A 518 -37.64 9.63 3.91
N LEU A 519 -37.51 10.69 4.72
CA LEU A 519 -38.58 11.62 5.07
C LEU A 519 -38.50 12.84 4.16
N GLU A 520 -39.55 13.09 3.39
CA GLU A 520 -39.62 14.24 2.47
C GLU A 520 -40.17 15.47 3.20
N SER A 521 -41.24 15.29 3.95
CA SER A 521 -41.88 16.36 4.72
C SER A 521 -42.68 15.79 5.89
N TRP A 522 -42.86 16.62 6.91
CA TRP A 522 -43.79 16.37 8.00
C TRP A 522 -44.36 17.70 8.48
N GLN A 523 -45.59 17.69 8.97
CA GLN A 523 -46.24 18.90 9.45
C GLN A 523 -47.42 18.55 10.34
N VAL A 524 -47.77 19.49 11.21
CA VAL A 524 -49.02 19.49 11.95
C VAL A 524 -49.83 20.71 11.52
N PHE A 525 -51.11 20.52 11.29
CA PHE A 525 -52.05 21.59 10.97
C PHE A 525 -52.72 22.07 12.26
N TYR A 526 -53.09 23.35 12.30
CA TYR A 526 -53.82 23.97 13.39
C TYR A 526 -54.92 24.90 12.85
N GLY A 527 -55.93 25.15 13.68
CA GLY A 527 -56.97 26.14 13.42
C GLY A 527 -56.79 27.37 14.31
N GLU A 528 -57.14 28.55 13.78
CA GLU A 528 -57.26 29.79 14.56
C GLU A 528 -58.62 29.89 15.26
#